data_AF-A0A8C9G1F6-F1
#
_entry.id   AF-A0A8C9G1F6-F1
#
_cell.length_a   1.000
_cell.length_b   1.000
_cell.length_c   1.000
_cell.angle_alpha   90.00
_cell.angle_beta   90.00
_cell.angle_gamma   90.00
#
_symmetry.space_group_name_H-M   'P 1'
#
loop_
_entity.id
_entity.type
_entity.pdbx_description
1 polymer ?
#
loop_
_entity_poly.entity_id
_entity_poly.type
_entity_poly.pdbx_seq_one_letter_code
_entity_poly.pdbx_strand_id
1 'polypeptide(L)'
;MLCFLISGHGTKGVFELLSGWRRTRENLPFKDRVADAYSDVMVSYTMTSSLYFIAFGMGASPFTNIEAVKVFCQNMCVSILLNYFYIFSFFGSCLVFAGQLEQNRYHSIFCCKIPSAEYLDRKPVWFQTMMNDGHQHSSHHETNPYQHHFIQHFLREHYNEWITNIYVKPFVVILYLIYASFSFMGCLQINDGANIINLLASESPSVSYALIQQKYFSNYSPVIGFYIYEPLEYWNGTVQEDLKTLSQGFNTVSWIEQYYQFLRVGNISATNKSDFISILQSSFLKKPEFQHFKNDIIFSKAGDENNIIASRLYLVARTSENTQREAVELLEKLRPLSLIQSIKFIVFNPTFVFMDHYGLSVTMPVLISGFGILLVLILTFFLVIHPLGNFWLILSVTSIELGVLGLMTLWNVDMDCISILCLIYTLNFAIDHCAPLLYTFVLATEHTRTQCIKNSLQEHGTAILQNVSSFLIGLVPLLFVPSNLTFTLFKCLLLAGSCTLLHCFVILPVFLTFFPPSKKHHKKKKRAKRKEREEIECIEIQENPDHVTAV
;
A
#
# COMPACT_ATOMS: atom_id res chain seq x y z
N MET A 1 3.07 -1.32 11.09
CA MET A 1 2.39 -1.12 9.79
C MET A 1 0.89 -1.38 9.88
N LEU A 2 0.44 -2.61 10.17
CA LEU A 2 -0.97 -3.03 10.18
C LEU A 2 -1.90 -2.04 10.93
N CYS A 3 -1.59 -1.72 12.19
CA CYS A 3 -2.40 -0.82 13.01
C CYS A 3 -2.56 0.59 12.42
N PHE A 4 -1.54 1.12 11.75
CA PHE A 4 -1.58 2.48 11.17
C PHE A 4 -2.48 2.53 9.93
N LEU A 5 -2.40 1.51 9.07
CA LEU A 5 -3.26 1.43 7.88
C LEU A 5 -4.74 1.23 8.26
N ILE A 6 -5.00 0.35 9.24
CA ILE A 6 -6.34 0.11 9.78
C ILE A 6 -6.89 1.38 10.43
N SER A 7 -6.05 2.10 11.19
CA SER A 7 -6.48 3.34 11.83
C SER A 7 -7.01 4.33 10.79
N GLY A 8 -6.32 4.53 9.66
CA GLY A 8 -6.79 5.46 8.62
C GLY A 8 -8.13 5.09 7.99
N HIS A 9 -8.37 3.79 7.72
CA HIS A 9 -9.65 3.32 7.18
C HIS A 9 -10.77 3.34 8.24
N GLY A 10 -10.46 2.99 9.50
CA GLY A 10 -11.40 3.01 10.61
C GLY A 10 -11.85 4.42 10.99
N THR A 11 -10.92 5.38 11.07
CA THR A 11 -11.26 6.78 11.38
C THR A 11 -12.10 7.42 10.28
N LYS A 12 -11.94 7.01 9.02
CA LYS A 12 -12.80 7.46 7.92
C LYS A 12 -14.26 7.17 8.22
N GLY A 13 -14.60 5.91 8.54
CA GLY A 13 -15.98 5.51 8.83
C GLY A 13 -16.59 6.30 10.00
N VAL A 14 -15.80 6.56 11.04
CA VAL A 14 -16.21 7.39 12.19
C VAL A 14 -16.50 8.83 11.75
N PHE A 15 -15.55 9.49 11.08
CA PHE A 15 -15.69 10.91 10.72
C PHE A 15 -16.77 11.14 9.66
N GLU A 16 -16.93 10.25 8.69
CA GLU A 16 -18.00 10.35 7.70
C GLU A 16 -19.37 10.20 8.35
N LEU A 17 -19.56 9.21 9.25
CA LEU A 17 -20.85 9.00 9.91
C LEU A 17 -21.19 10.15 10.88
N LEU A 18 -20.19 10.70 11.59
CA LEU A 18 -20.38 11.91 12.40
C LEU A 18 -20.70 13.14 11.56
N SER A 19 -20.07 13.29 10.40
CA SER A 19 -20.37 14.38 9.45
C SER A 19 -21.79 14.23 8.90
N GLY A 20 -22.20 13.01 8.54
CA GLY A 20 -23.56 12.68 8.14
C GLY A 20 -24.59 12.99 9.22
N TRP A 21 -24.33 12.56 10.46
CA TRP A 21 -25.17 12.87 11.63
C TRP A 21 -25.38 14.36 11.80
N ARG A 22 -24.31 15.16 11.77
CA ARG A 22 -24.41 16.61 11.95
C ARG A 22 -25.18 17.30 10.83
N ARG A 23 -25.18 16.75 9.60
CA ARG A 23 -25.94 17.30 8.48
C ARG A 23 -27.46 17.08 8.60
N THR A 24 -27.89 16.10 9.41
CA THR A 24 -29.32 15.81 9.61
C THR A 24 -30.04 16.97 10.31
N ARG A 25 -31.37 17.05 10.12
CA ARG A 25 -32.18 18.10 10.75
C ARG A 25 -32.40 17.77 12.23
N GLU A 26 -32.03 18.70 13.12
CA GLU A 26 -32.16 18.50 14.57
C GLU A 26 -33.59 18.30 15.05
N ASN A 27 -34.57 18.83 14.32
CA ASN A 27 -36.00 18.72 14.68
C ASN A 27 -36.57 17.30 14.50
N LEU A 28 -35.86 16.42 13.80
CA LEU A 28 -36.29 15.05 13.57
C LEU A 28 -35.99 14.16 14.80
N PRO A 29 -36.84 13.15 15.09
CA PRO A 29 -36.53 12.13 16.08
C PRO A 29 -35.16 11.49 15.83
N PHE A 30 -34.45 11.13 16.90
CA PHE A 30 -33.11 10.54 16.80
C PHE A 30 -33.06 9.32 15.87
N LYS A 31 -34.15 8.53 15.83
CA LYS A 31 -34.26 7.34 14.98
C LYS A 31 -34.18 7.69 13.49
N ASP A 32 -34.89 8.73 13.08
CA ASP A 32 -34.94 9.16 11.68
C ASP A 32 -33.61 9.83 11.29
N ARG A 33 -33.02 10.60 12.21
CA ARG A 33 -31.67 11.16 12.01
C ARG A 33 -30.61 10.07 11.84
N VAL A 34 -30.67 9.00 12.63
CA VAL A 34 -29.71 7.88 12.48
C VAL A 34 -29.94 7.20 11.14
N ALA A 35 -31.19 6.95 10.75
CA ALA A 35 -31.53 6.32 9.47
C ALA A 35 -31.01 7.16 8.28
N ASP A 36 -31.22 8.48 8.30
CA ASP A 36 -30.73 9.40 7.28
C ASP A 36 -29.20 9.37 7.19
N ALA A 37 -28.50 9.50 8.32
CA ALA A 37 -27.04 9.46 8.36
C ALA A 37 -26.47 8.13 7.84
N TYR A 38 -27.10 7.00 8.19
CA TYR A 38 -26.72 5.68 7.70
C TYR A 38 -26.94 5.53 6.20
N SER A 39 -28.10 5.97 5.70
CA SER A 39 -28.45 5.84 4.28
C SER A 39 -27.50 6.63 3.38
N ASP A 40 -27.01 7.77 3.85
CA ASP A 40 -26.08 8.62 3.12
C ASP A 40 -24.65 8.07 3.13
N VAL A 41 -24.17 7.62 4.29
CA VAL A 41 -22.74 7.31 4.50
C VAL A 41 -22.41 5.83 4.30
N MET A 42 -23.24 4.91 4.82
CA MET A 42 -22.85 3.50 4.91
C MET A 42 -22.75 2.82 3.54
N VAL A 43 -23.49 3.28 2.53
CA VAL A 43 -23.38 2.76 1.16
C VAL A 43 -21.98 3.01 0.59
N SER A 44 -21.50 4.25 0.70
CA SER A 44 -20.15 4.64 0.27
C SER A 44 -19.06 3.91 1.05
N TYR A 45 -19.24 3.80 2.37
CA TYR A 45 -18.30 3.08 3.25
C TYR A 45 -18.24 1.57 2.95
N THR A 46 -19.37 0.93 2.64
CA THR A 46 -19.41 -0.49 2.23
C THR A 46 -18.68 -0.71 0.91
N MET A 47 -18.92 0.17 -0.06
CA MET A 47 -18.28 0.13 -1.37
C MET A 47 -16.76 0.25 -1.22
N THR A 48 -16.30 1.21 -0.43
CA THR A 48 -14.86 1.42 -0.22
C THR A 48 -14.21 0.30 0.58
N SER A 49 -14.84 -0.15 1.67
CA SER A 49 -14.39 -1.34 2.42
C SER A 49 -14.26 -2.59 1.53
N SER A 50 -15.16 -2.75 0.57
CA SER A 50 -15.10 -3.87 -0.40
C SER A 50 -13.91 -3.74 -1.36
N LEU A 51 -13.57 -2.52 -1.81
CA LEU A 51 -12.39 -2.28 -2.64
C LEU A 51 -11.10 -2.60 -1.87
N TYR A 52 -11.00 -2.20 -0.61
CA TYR A 52 -9.89 -2.59 0.26
C TYR A 52 -9.78 -4.11 0.39
N PHE A 53 -10.91 -4.79 0.64
CA PHE A 53 -10.93 -6.25 0.75
C PHE A 53 -10.47 -6.93 -0.54
N ILE A 54 -10.87 -6.42 -1.70
CA ILE A 54 -10.45 -6.96 -3.01
C ILE A 54 -8.97 -6.68 -3.27
N ALA A 55 -8.50 -5.45 -3.04
CA ALA A 55 -7.12 -5.06 -3.29
C ALA A 55 -6.13 -5.84 -2.42
N PHE A 56 -6.39 -5.91 -1.11
CA PHE A 56 -5.58 -6.72 -0.20
C PHE A 56 -5.83 -8.23 -0.40
N GLY A 57 -7.04 -8.64 -0.79
CA GLY A 57 -7.35 -10.03 -1.14
C GLY A 57 -6.52 -10.54 -2.33
N MET A 58 -6.29 -9.70 -3.35
CA MET A 58 -5.35 -10.00 -4.43
C MET A 58 -3.91 -10.11 -3.93
N GLY A 59 -3.50 -9.23 -3.01
CA GLY A 59 -2.18 -9.31 -2.37
C GLY A 59 -1.98 -10.57 -1.51
N ALA A 60 -3.06 -11.13 -0.95
CA ALA A 60 -3.08 -12.39 -0.23
C ALA A 60 -3.08 -13.64 -1.14
N SER A 61 -3.20 -13.45 -2.46
CA SER A 61 -3.28 -14.53 -3.43
C SER A 61 -1.99 -15.36 -3.51
N PRO A 62 -2.06 -16.65 -3.87
CA PRO A 62 -0.88 -17.47 -4.15
C PRO A 62 0.04 -16.91 -5.24
N PHE A 63 -0.44 -15.98 -6.08
CA PHE A 63 0.39 -15.32 -7.10
C PHE A 63 1.45 -14.38 -6.51
N THR A 64 1.27 -13.93 -5.27
CA THR A 64 2.29 -13.15 -4.55
C THR A 64 3.42 -14.08 -4.13
N ASN A 65 4.65 -13.89 -4.61
CA ASN A 65 5.77 -14.78 -4.27
C ASN A 65 6.35 -14.55 -2.85
N ILE A 66 5.89 -13.50 -2.15
CA ILE A 66 6.46 -13.06 -0.86
C ILE A 66 5.50 -13.41 0.27
N GLU A 67 5.90 -14.37 1.11
CA GLU A 67 5.04 -14.91 2.17
C GLU A 67 4.68 -13.86 3.23
N ALA A 68 5.63 -12.99 3.59
CA ALA A 68 5.36 -11.88 4.53
C ALA A 68 4.27 -10.93 4.02
N VAL A 69 4.24 -10.67 2.71
CA VAL A 69 3.21 -9.84 2.06
C VAL A 69 1.86 -10.56 2.08
N LYS A 70 1.81 -11.87 1.83
CA LYS A 70 0.56 -12.65 1.92
C LYS A 70 -0.03 -12.59 3.31
N VAL A 71 0.77 -12.90 4.33
CA VAL A 71 0.32 -12.88 5.74
C VAL A 71 -0.15 -11.48 6.13
N PHE A 72 0.55 -10.44 5.71
CA PHE A 72 0.13 -9.06 5.94
C PHE A 72 -1.23 -8.76 5.30
N CYS A 73 -1.39 -9.10 4.01
CA CYS A 73 -2.63 -8.89 3.26
C CYS A 73 -3.80 -9.69 3.83
N GLN A 74 -3.60 -10.94 4.27
CA GLN A 74 -4.62 -11.73 4.95
C GLN A 74 -5.08 -11.06 6.25
N ASN A 75 -4.15 -10.60 7.08
CA ASN A 75 -4.47 -9.86 8.31
C ASN A 75 -5.19 -8.54 8.02
N MET A 76 -4.81 -7.83 6.94
CA MET A 76 -5.53 -6.64 6.48
C MET A 76 -6.97 -6.97 6.11
N CYS A 77 -7.22 -8.02 5.31
CA CYS A 77 -8.58 -8.41 4.93
C CYS A 77 -9.48 -8.72 6.14
N VAL A 78 -8.96 -9.49 7.11
CA VAL A 78 -9.68 -9.76 8.37
C VAL A 78 -9.95 -8.47 9.12
N SER A 79 -8.94 -7.59 9.23
CA SER A 79 -9.06 -6.32 9.94
C SER A 79 -10.06 -5.36 9.29
N ILE A 80 -10.10 -5.29 7.96
CA ILE A 80 -11.06 -4.48 7.20
C ILE A 80 -12.48 -4.98 7.45
N LEU A 81 -12.71 -6.30 7.41
CA LEU A 81 -14.01 -6.89 7.71
C LEU A 81 -14.45 -6.59 9.15
N LEU A 82 -13.57 -6.82 10.12
CA LEU A 82 -13.86 -6.51 11.53
C LEU A 82 -14.17 -5.03 11.75
N ASN A 83 -13.38 -4.15 11.12
CA ASN A 83 -13.59 -2.72 11.20
C ASN A 83 -14.91 -2.29 10.51
N TYR A 84 -15.31 -2.92 9.41
CA TYR A 84 -16.61 -2.68 8.79
C TYR A 84 -17.76 -3.00 9.77
N PHE A 85 -17.74 -4.18 10.38
CA PHE A 85 -18.75 -4.56 11.37
C PHE A 85 -18.70 -3.68 12.63
N TYR A 86 -17.51 -3.26 13.06
CA TYR A 86 -17.34 -2.35 14.19
C TYR A 86 -18.03 -0.99 13.93
N ILE A 87 -17.82 -0.39 12.76
CA ILE A 87 -18.48 0.88 12.39
C ILE A 87 -19.99 0.68 12.23
N PHE A 88 -20.41 -0.37 11.53
CA PHE A 88 -21.82 -0.64 11.28
C PHE A 88 -22.61 -0.89 12.58
N SER A 89 -22.06 -1.67 13.52
CA SER A 89 -22.77 -2.12 14.72
C SER A 89 -22.40 -1.35 16.00
N PHE A 90 -21.16 -1.47 16.47
CA PHE A 90 -20.75 -0.92 17.76
C PHE A 90 -20.77 0.61 17.73
N PHE A 91 -20.07 1.23 16.78
CA PHE A 91 -20.05 2.68 16.64
C PHE A 91 -21.45 3.23 16.33
N GLY A 92 -22.20 2.51 15.48
CA GLY A 92 -23.61 2.76 15.24
C GLY A 92 -24.47 2.84 16.48
N SER A 93 -24.34 1.85 17.36
CA SER A 93 -25.08 1.79 18.63
C SER A 93 -24.69 2.95 19.54
N CYS A 94 -23.41 3.32 19.57
CA CYS A 94 -22.95 4.52 20.27
C CYS A 94 -23.56 5.81 19.67
N LEU A 95 -23.71 5.90 18.35
CA LEU A 95 -24.37 7.03 17.70
C LEU A 95 -25.85 7.12 18.06
N VAL A 96 -26.58 5.99 18.09
CA VAL A 96 -27.97 5.93 18.54
C VAL A 96 -28.09 6.40 19.98
N PHE A 97 -27.22 5.92 20.87
CA PHE A 97 -27.18 6.32 22.26
C PHE A 97 -26.89 7.81 22.43
N ALA A 98 -25.90 8.34 21.70
CA ALA A 98 -25.59 9.77 21.69
C ALA A 98 -26.76 10.62 21.18
N GLY A 99 -27.44 10.18 20.11
CA GLY A 99 -28.63 10.85 19.59
C GLY A 99 -29.80 10.85 20.57
N GLN A 100 -29.96 9.79 21.36
CA GLN A 100 -30.95 9.74 22.44
C GLN A 100 -30.61 10.71 23.58
N LEU A 101 -29.33 10.87 23.93
CA LEU A 101 -28.89 11.87 24.90
C LEU A 101 -29.14 13.29 24.37
N GLU A 102 -28.79 13.55 23.11
CA GLU A 102 -28.98 14.83 22.41
C GLU A 102 -30.47 15.23 22.42
N GLN A 103 -31.38 14.34 21.99
CA GLN A 103 -32.81 14.62 21.96
C GLN A 103 -33.42 14.88 23.35
N ASN A 104 -32.89 14.24 24.40
CA ASN A 104 -33.35 14.44 25.77
C ASN A 104 -32.62 15.57 26.52
N ARG A 105 -31.77 16.34 25.83
CA ARG A 105 -30.93 17.42 26.37
C ARG A 105 -30.06 16.96 27.55
N TYR A 106 -29.38 15.83 27.39
CA TYR A 106 -28.31 15.41 28.31
C TYR A 106 -26.95 15.87 27.82
N HIS A 107 -26.07 16.23 28.76
CA HIS A 107 -24.70 16.62 28.47
C HIS A 107 -23.88 15.42 28.00
N SER A 108 -23.13 15.55 26.90
CA SER A 108 -22.42 14.44 26.24
C SER A 108 -21.35 13.73 27.11
N ILE A 109 -20.65 14.47 27.99
CA ILE A 109 -19.63 13.90 28.89
C ILE A 109 -20.23 13.44 30.23
N PHE A 110 -21.00 14.30 30.92
CA PHE A 110 -21.49 14.02 32.28
C PHE A 110 -22.79 13.23 32.32
N CYS A 111 -23.46 13.00 31.18
CA CYS A 111 -24.74 12.32 31.08
C CYS A 111 -25.81 12.87 32.05
N CYS A 112 -25.71 14.15 32.42
CA CYS A 112 -26.66 14.83 33.28
C CYS A 112 -27.57 15.74 32.43
N LYS A 113 -28.81 15.93 32.89
CA LYS A 113 -29.78 16.74 32.14
C LYS A 113 -29.34 18.20 32.17
N ILE A 114 -29.31 18.83 31.00
CA ILE A 114 -28.92 20.22 30.84
C ILE A 114 -30.01 21.11 31.45
N PRO A 115 -29.66 22.03 32.38
CA PRO A 115 -30.61 22.95 32.98
C PRO A 115 -31.27 23.87 31.94
N SER A 116 -32.41 24.48 32.29
CA SER A 116 -33.05 25.46 31.41
C SER A 116 -32.14 26.66 31.13
N ALA A 117 -32.33 27.29 29.95
CA ALA A 117 -31.55 28.46 29.53
C ALA A 117 -31.59 29.59 30.58
N GLU A 118 -32.75 29.83 31.18
CA GLU A 118 -32.91 30.83 32.26
C GLU A 118 -32.08 30.53 33.52
N TYR A 119 -31.84 29.25 33.83
CA TYR A 119 -30.98 28.87 34.94
C TYR A 119 -29.50 29.03 34.57
N LEU A 120 -29.14 28.72 33.32
CA LEU A 120 -27.79 28.89 32.80
C LEU A 120 -27.38 30.37 32.78
N ASP A 121 -28.26 31.28 32.36
CA ASP A 121 -27.98 32.73 32.30
C ASP A 121 -27.60 33.34 33.65
N ARG A 122 -28.04 32.73 34.76
CA ARG A 122 -27.72 33.17 36.13
C ARG A 122 -26.41 32.62 36.68
N LYS A 123 -25.74 31.74 35.95
CA LYS A 123 -24.50 31.06 36.38
C LYS A 123 -23.25 31.76 35.83
N PRO A 124 -22.08 31.57 36.46
CA PRO A 124 -20.83 32.10 35.92
C PRO A 124 -20.52 31.52 34.54
N VAL A 125 -19.81 32.30 33.72
CA VAL A 125 -19.51 32.02 32.31
C VAL A 125 -18.91 30.62 32.10
N TRP A 126 -18.02 30.16 32.99
CA TRP A 126 -17.42 28.81 32.86
C TRP A 126 -18.46 27.69 32.96
N PHE A 127 -19.48 27.83 33.81
CA PHE A 127 -20.54 26.85 33.97
C PHE A 127 -21.52 26.91 32.79
N GLN A 128 -21.78 28.12 32.29
CA GLN A 128 -22.55 28.32 31.06
C GLN A 128 -21.86 27.64 29.88
N THR A 129 -20.57 27.90 29.64
CA THR A 129 -19.82 27.28 28.54
C THR A 129 -19.77 25.77 28.67
N MET A 130 -19.64 25.25 29.89
CA MET A 130 -19.60 23.81 30.16
C MET A 130 -20.95 23.13 29.94
N MET A 131 -22.06 23.76 30.31
CA MET A 131 -23.41 23.17 30.27
C MET A 131 -24.25 23.66 29.08
N ASN A 132 -23.68 24.43 28.16
CA ASN A 132 -24.37 24.91 26.97
C ASN A 132 -24.67 23.73 26.04
N ASP A 133 -25.91 23.62 25.59
CA ASP A 133 -26.33 22.62 24.61
C ASP A 133 -26.20 23.12 23.16
N GLY A 134 -25.76 24.36 22.95
CA GLY A 134 -25.58 24.94 21.62
C GLY A 134 -26.89 25.33 20.93
N HIS A 135 -28.05 25.11 21.56
CA HIS A 135 -29.34 25.59 21.05
C HIS A 135 -29.50 27.09 21.32
N GLN A 136 -29.19 27.92 20.32
CA GLN A 136 -29.66 29.29 20.30
C GLN A 136 -31.16 29.29 19.93
N HIS A 137 -32.00 29.83 20.81
CA HIS A 137 -33.37 30.21 20.46
C HIS A 137 -33.34 31.43 19.52
N SER A 138 -33.01 31.24 18.25
CA SER A 138 -33.24 32.25 17.20
C SER A 138 -34.60 31.99 16.55
N SER A 139 -35.56 32.88 16.81
CA SER A 139 -36.95 32.76 16.37
C SER A 139 -37.20 33.09 14.89
N HIS A 140 -36.17 33.32 14.06
CA HIS A 140 -36.34 33.50 12.61
C HIS A 140 -35.11 32.97 11.86
N HIS A 141 -35.39 32.12 10.86
CA HIS A 141 -34.48 31.36 9.97
C HIS A 141 -33.88 30.06 10.53
N GLU A 142 -34.36 28.95 9.95
CA GLU A 142 -33.81 27.59 9.97
C GLU A 142 -32.31 27.58 9.58
N THR A 143 -31.44 27.93 10.52
CA THR A 143 -29.99 27.87 10.31
C THR A 143 -29.50 26.53 10.83
N ASN A 144 -29.09 25.64 9.92
CA ASN A 144 -28.61 24.30 10.24
C ASN A 144 -27.31 24.42 11.08
N PRO A 145 -27.28 24.02 12.37
CA PRO A 145 -26.16 24.28 13.27
C PRO A 145 -24.83 23.62 12.86
N TYR A 146 -24.85 22.63 11.97
CA TYR A 146 -23.66 22.13 11.28
C TYR A 146 -22.86 23.24 10.57
N GLN A 147 -23.55 24.28 10.12
CA GLN A 147 -22.95 25.45 9.48
C GLN A 147 -22.07 26.28 10.44
N HIS A 148 -22.29 26.16 11.75
CA HIS A 148 -21.50 26.86 12.78
C HIS A 148 -20.28 26.08 13.26
N HIS A 149 -20.11 24.81 12.85
CA HIS A 149 -18.89 24.06 13.16
C HIS A 149 -17.67 24.77 12.54
N PHE A 150 -16.62 25.00 13.33
CA PHE A 150 -15.46 25.83 12.92
C PHE A 150 -14.87 25.44 11.55
N ILE A 151 -14.62 24.14 11.33
CA ILE A 151 -14.06 23.65 10.06
C ILE A 151 -15.04 23.86 8.90
N GLN A 152 -16.33 23.64 9.15
CA GLN A 152 -17.37 23.78 8.13
C GLN A 152 -17.56 25.26 7.75
N HIS A 153 -17.58 26.14 8.75
CA HIS A 153 -17.64 27.58 8.58
C HIS A 153 -16.41 28.10 7.81
N PHE A 154 -15.21 27.68 8.20
CA PHE A 154 -13.97 28.03 7.49
C PHE A 154 -14.00 27.56 6.02
N LEU A 155 -14.39 26.30 5.79
CA LEU A 155 -14.50 25.74 4.44
C LEU A 155 -15.51 26.51 3.59
N ARG A 156 -16.69 26.81 4.14
CA ARG A 156 -17.76 27.50 3.44
C ARG A 156 -17.42 28.96 3.13
N GLU A 157 -17.04 29.73 4.14
CA GLU A 157 -16.95 31.20 4.04
C GLU A 157 -15.61 31.67 3.45
N HIS A 158 -14.52 30.95 3.72
CA HIS A 158 -13.17 31.40 3.35
C HIS A 158 -12.59 30.54 2.23
N TYR A 159 -12.48 29.23 2.47
CA TYR A 159 -11.75 28.33 1.58
C TYR A 159 -12.42 28.20 0.21
N ASN A 160 -13.72 27.96 0.18
CA ASN A 160 -14.49 27.73 -1.04
C ASN A 160 -14.51 28.94 -1.97
N GLU A 161 -14.60 30.15 -1.42
CA GLU A 161 -14.50 31.38 -2.22
C GLU A 161 -13.09 31.57 -2.79
N TRP A 162 -12.06 31.28 -2.00
CA TRP A 162 -10.67 31.39 -2.43
C TRP A 162 -10.32 30.39 -3.55
N ILE A 163 -10.57 29.09 -3.36
CA ILE A 163 -10.14 28.06 -4.33
C ILE A 163 -10.88 28.13 -5.67
N THR A 164 -12.12 28.64 -5.66
CA THR A 164 -12.93 28.76 -6.88
C THR A 164 -12.71 30.07 -7.64
N ASN A 165 -11.95 31.01 -7.05
CA ASN A 165 -11.62 32.30 -7.65
C ASN A 165 -10.82 32.13 -8.95
N ILE A 166 -11.20 32.90 -9.98
CA ILE A 166 -10.57 32.86 -11.31
C ILE A 166 -9.06 33.14 -11.27
N TYR A 167 -8.60 33.98 -10.33
CA TYR A 167 -7.18 34.32 -10.18
C TYR A 167 -6.35 33.18 -9.57
N VAL A 168 -6.96 32.29 -8.79
CA VAL A 168 -6.25 31.16 -8.13
C VAL A 168 -6.01 30.00 -9.09
N LYS A 169 -6.92 29.81 -10.07
CA LYS A 169 -6.84 28.73 -11.06
C LYS A 169 -5.50 28.60 -11.80
N PRO A 170 -4.91 29.66 -12.39
CA PRO A 170 -3.63 29.53 -13.07
C PRO A 170 -2.50 29.08 -12.13
N PHE A 171 -2.47 29.56 -10.88
CA PHE A 171 -1.48 29.12 -9.89
C PHE A 171 -1.62 27.63 -9.56
N VAL A 172 -2.85 27.13 -9.45
CA VAL A 172 -3.10 25.70 -9.21
C VAL A 172 -2.69 24.85 -10.40
N VAL A 173 -2.91 25.31 -11.63
CA VAL A 173 -2.44 24.61 -12.84
C VAL A 173 -0.91 24.56 -12.86
N ILE A 174 -0.23 25.66 -12.55
CA ILE A 174 1.25 25.70 -12.45
C ILE A 174 1.73 24.74 -11.36
N LEU A 175 1.09 24.74 -10.18
CA LEU A 175 1.42 23.83 -9.08
C LEU A 175 1.26 22.36 -9.51
N TYR A 176 0.19 22.03 -10.23
CA TYR A 176 -0.02 20.68 -10.74
C TYR A 176 1.05 20.28 -11.78
N LEU A 177 1.45 21.20 -12.67
CA LEU A 177 2.52 20.94 -13.62
C LEU A 177 3.85 20.67 -12.92
N ILE A 178 4.18 21.45 -11.88
CA ILE A 178 5.37 21.22 -11.05
C ILE A 178 5.28 19.84 -10.38
N TYR A 179 4.17 19.54 -9.72
CA TYR A 179 3.92 18.24 -9.10
C TYR A 179 4.09 17.09 -10.10
N ALA A 180 3.46 17.18 -11.27
CA ALA A 180 3.52 16.17 -12.31
C ALA A 180 4.94 15.99 -12.87
N SER A 181 5.70 17.08 -13.05
CA SER A 181 7.09 17.03 -13.50
C SER A 181 8.00 16.33 -12.50
N PHE A 182 7.91 16.67 -11.20
CA PHE A 182 8.69 15.99 -10.16
C PHE A 182 8.28 14.51 -10.04
N SER A 183 6.98 14.22 -10.06
CA SER A 183 6.46 12.86 -10.03
C SER A 183 7.02 12.02 -11.18
N PHE A 184 6.96 12.55 -12.41
CA PHE A 184 7.46 11.87 -13.59
C PHE A 184 8.99 11.69 -13.54
N MET A 185 9.74 12.73 -13.14
CA MET A 185 11.19 12.65 -12.96
C MET A 185 11.57 11.56 -11.95
N GLY A 186 10.86 11.49 -10.83
CA GLY A 186 11.07 10.45 -9.83
C GLY A 186 10.75 9.05 -10.34
N CYS A 187 9.66 8.88 -11.10
CA CYS A 187 9.32 7.59 -11.72
C CYS A 187 10.38 7.10 -12.71
N LEU A 188 11.11 8.00 -13.38
CA LEU A 188 12.22 7.62 -14.26
C LEU A 188 13.49 7.20 -13.50
N GLN A 189 13.60 7.54 -12.22
CA GLN A 189 14.77 7.28 -11.36
C GLN A 189 14.51 6.16 -10.34
N ILE A 190 13.52 5.29 -10.62
CA ILE A 190 13.25 4.14 -9.75
C ILE A 190 14.50 3.24 -9.75
N ASN A 191 15.09 3.08 -8.57
CA ASN A 191 16.14 2.11 -8.32
C ASN A 191 15.56 0.88 -7.64
N ASP A 192 16.02 -0.30 -8.05
CA ASP A 192 15.65 -1.56 -7.41
C ASP A 192 16.23 -1.59 -5.98
N GLY A 193 15.35 -1.66 -4.98
CA GLY A 193 15.67 -1.60 -3.55
C GLY A 193 16.37 -2.83 -2.97
N ALA A 194 17.24 -3.48 -3.75
CA ALA A 194 17.81 -4.79 -3.43
C ALA A 194 18.86 -4.77 -2.29
N ASN A 195 19.01 -3.71 -1.52
CA ASN A 195 20.05 -3.65 -0.49
C ASN A 195 19.59 -4.31 0.82
N ILE A 196 20.09 -5.52 1.09
CA ILE A 196 19.80 -6.31 2.29
C ILE A 196 20.12 -5.54 3.57
N ILE A 197 21.07 -4.60 3.51
CA ILE A 197 21.49 -3.76 4.64
C ILE A 197 20.33 -2.90 5.17
N ASN A 198 19.37 -2.52 4.33
CA ASN A 198 18.25 -1.67 4.72
C ASN A 198 17.19 -2.38 5.57
N LEU A 199 17.22 -3.72 5.65
CA LEU A 199 16.41 -4.49 6.59
C LEU A 199 16.94 -4.47 8.02
N LEU A 200 18.23 -4.17 8.21
CA LEU A 200 18.83 -4.17 9.52
C LEU A 200 18.42 -2.91 10.30
N ALA A 201 18.35 -3.02 11.63
CA ALA A 201 18.10 -1.87 12.49
C ALA A 201 19.16 -0.79 12.25
N SER A 202 18.71 0.46 12.12
CA SER A 202 19.58 1.62 11.96
C SER A 202 20.55 1.70 13.13
N GLU A 203 21.83 1.98 12.84
CA GLU A 203 22.94 2.05 13.81
C GLU A 203 23.36 0.71 14.47
N SER A 204 22.93 -0.44 13.96
CA SER A 204 23.44 -1.73 14.47
C SER A 204 24.89 -2.00 14.03
N PRO A 205 25.69 -2.71 14.86
CA PRO A 205 27.02 -3.19 14.45
C PRO A 205 26.98 -4.04 13.18
N SER A 206 25.87 -4.75 12.93
CA SER A 206 25.64 -5.53 11.72
C SER A 206 25.59 -4.68 10.45
N VAL A 207 25.00 -3.48 10.51
CA VAL A 207 25.01 -2.52 9.39
C VAL A 207 26.44 -2.06 9.11
N SER A 208 27.20 -1.71 10.16
CA SER A 208 28.60 -1.28 10.00
C SER A 208 29.45 -2.41 9.40
N TYR A 209 29.31 -3.63 9.91
CA TYR A 209 29.98 -4.81 9.36
C TYR A 209 29.62 -5.02 7.88
N ALA A 210 28.34 -4.98 7.53
CA ALA A 210 27.90 -5.21 6.15
C ALA A 210 28.41 -4.13 5.18
N LEU A 211 28.41 -2.86 5.58
CA LEU A 211 28.95 -1.76 4.79
C LEU A 211 30.47 -1.88 4.59
N ILE A 212 31.21 -2.24 5.64
CA ILE A 212 32.67 -2.46 5.56
C ILE A 212 32.97 -3.68 4.68
N GLN A 213 32.22 -4.78 4.85
CA GLN A 213 32.34 -5.98 4.03
C GLN A 213 32.09 -5.65 2.54
N GLN A 214 31.04 -4.90 2.23
CA GLN A 214 30.72 -4.49 0.87
C GLN A 214 31.75 -3.49 0.29
N LYS A 215 32.33 -2.62 1.11
CA LYS A 215 33.30 -1.63 0.65
C LYS A 215 34.69 -2.21 0.37
N TYR A 216 35.14 -3.14 1.22
CA TYR A 216 36.54 -3.62 1.17
C TYR A 216 36.69 -5.05 0.66
N PHE A 217 35.64 -5.89 0.75
CA PHE A 217 35.71 -7.32 0.42
C PHE A 217 34.77 -7.71 -0.72
N SER A 218 34.42 -6.75 -1.59
CA SER A 218 33.53 -6.90 -2.74
C SER A 218 34.23 -7.35 -4.03
N ASN A 219 35.54 -7.51 -4.06
CA ASN A 219 36.24 -7.89 -5.31
C ASN A 219 36.03 -9.35 -5.71
N TYR A 220 35.30 -10.13 -4.90
CA TYR A 220 35.02 -11.53 -5.11
C TYR A 220 33.55 -11.82 -4.87
N SER A 221 33.01 -12.76 -5.64
CA SER A 221 31.69 -13.33 -5.36
C SER A 221 31.70 -14.08 -4.03
N PRO A 222 30.52 -14.28 -3.41
CA PRO A 222 30.36 -15.31 -2.40
C PRO A 222 30.90 -16.66 -2.93
N VAL A 223 31.40 -17.50 -2.04
CA VAL A 223 31.94 -18.82 -2.42
C VAL A 223 30.83 -19.69 -2.99
N ILE A 224 30.88 -19.98 -4.28
CA ILE A 224 29.83 -20.71 -4.98
C ILE A 224 30.15 -22.19 -4.93
N GLY A 225 29.26 -23.00 -4.33
CA GLY A 225 29.38 -24.44 -4.37
C GLY A 225 28.75 -24.99 -5.65
N PHE A 226 29.51 -25.74 -6.42
CA PHE A 226 29.02 -26.54 -7.55
C PHE A 226 28.92 -27.98 -7.09
N TYR A 227 27.70 -28.48 -7.03
CA TYR A 227 27.35 -29.80 -6.53
C TYR A 227 27.07 -30.71 -7.73
N ILE A 228 28.02 -31.58 -8.04
CA ILE A 228 27.85 -32.63 -9.04
C ILE A 228 27.13 -33.79 -8.36
N TYR A 229 25.89 -34.01 -8.76
CA TYR A 229 25.00 -34.97 -8.12
C TYR A 229 24.85 -36.28 -8.91
N GLU A 230 25.45 -36.37 -10.09
CA GLU A 230 25.52 -37.60 -10.89
C GLU A 230 26.91 -38.24 -10.79
N PRO A 231 27.01 -39.59 -10.77
CA PRO A 231 28.29 -40.28 -10.80
C PRO A 231 29.05 -39.94 -12.08
N LEU A 232 30.28 -39.45 -11.93
CA LEU A 232 31.17 -39.14 -13.06
C LEU A 232 32.40 -40.05 -13.05
N GLU A 233 32.88 -40.37 -14.25
CA GLU A 233 34.13 -41.10 -14.45
C GLU A 233 35.31 -40.13 -14.42
N TYR A 234 35.71 -39.70 -13.23
CA TYR A 234 36.81 -38.73 -13.05
C TYR A 234 38.17 -39.20 -13.61
N TRP A 235 38.35 -40.50 -13.84
CA TRP A 235 39.55 -41.07 -14.48
C TRP A 235 39.55 -40.88 -16.02
N ASN A 236 38.44 -40.50 -16.63
CA ASN A 236 38.33 -40.25 -18.06
C ASN A 236 38.84 -38.86 -18.45
N GLY A 237 39.66 -38.78 -19.50
CA GLY A 237 40.27 -37.52 -19.97
C GLY A 237 39.25 -36.51 -20.52
N THR A 238 38.11 -36.95 -21.06
CA THR A 238 37.07 -36.03 -21.54
C THR A 238 36.38 -35.31 -20.39
N VAL A 239 36.02 -36.05 -19.33
CA VAL A 239 35.42 -35.49 -18.10
C VAL A 239 36.38 -34.51 -17.43
N GLN A 240 37.68 -34.78 -17.49
CA GLN A 240 38.72 -33.88 -16.99
C GLN A 240 38.76 -32.54 -17.72
N GLU A 241 38.68 -32.56 -19.05
CA GLU A 241 38.69 -31.33 -19.84
C GLU A 241 37.38 -30.54 -19.68
N ASP A 242 36.25 -31.24 -19.56
CA ASP A 242 34.94 -30.61 -19.27
C ASP A 242 34.94 -29.92 -17.89
N LEU A 243 35.47 -30.58 -16.85
CA LEU A 243 35.61 -29.99 -15.51
C LEU A 243 36.53 -28.77 -15.52
N LYS A 244 37.62 -28.83 -16.29
CA LYS A 244 38.54 -27.71 -16.45
C LYS A 244 37.89 -26.54 -17.20
N THR A 245 37.06 -26.83 -18.20
CA THR A 245 36.30 -25.81 -18.94
C THR A 245 35.25 -25.16 -18.06
N LEU A 246 34.57 -25.94 -17.21
CA LEU A 246 33.63 -25.42 -16.21
C LEU A 246 34.33 -24.48 -15.21
N SER A 247 35.56 -24.78 -14.84
CA SER A 247 36.33 -24.02 -13.87
C SER A 247 37.08 -22.81 -14.46
N GLN A 248 37.09 -22.65 -15.78
CA GLN A 248 37.77 -21.52 -16.44
C GLN A 248 37.15 -20.17 -16.01
N GLY A 249 38.01 -19.21 -15.67
CA GLY A 249 37.59 -17.87 -15.24
C GLY A 249 37.20 -17.75 -13.77
N PHE A 250 37.19 -18.85 -13.01
CA PHE A 250 36.98 -18.86 -11.57
C PHE A 250 38.27 -19.14 -10.81
N ASN A 251 38.37 -18.61 -9.59
CA ASN A 251 39.31 -19.12 -8.60
C ASN A 251 38.73 -20.40 -8.00
N THR A 252 39.45 -21.50 -8.14
CA THR A 252 38.98 -22.86 -7.82
C THR A 252 39.52 -23.32 -6.48
N VAL A 253 38.65 -23.88 -5.63
CA VAL A 253 39.03 -24.74 -4.52
C VAL A 253 38.39 -26.10 -4.80
N SER A 254 39.18 -26.96 -5.43
CA SER A 254 38.71 -28.20 -6.04
C SER A 254 39.60 -29.36 -5.63
N TRP A 255 38.98 -30.39 -5.02
CA TRP A 255 39.69 -31.62 -4.64
C TRP A 255 40.30 -32.31 -5.87
N ILE A 256 39.63 -32.24 -7.02
CA ILE A 256 40.03 -32.95 -8.22
C ILE A 256 41.27 -32.33 -8.87
N GLU A 257 41.37 -31.00 -8.86
CA GLU A 257 42.52 -30.28 -9.40
C GLU A 257 43.77 -30.52 -8.53
N GLN A 258 43.60 -30.45 -7.21
CA GLN A 258 44.70 -30.78 -6.28
C GLN A 258 45.08 -32.26 -6.36
N TYR A 259 44.12 -33.15 -6.60
CA TYR A 259 44.41 -34.57 -6.79
C TYR A 259 45.22 -34.83 -8.06
N TYR A 260 44.89 -34.19 -9.19
CA TYR A 260 45.70 -34.31 -10.41
C TYR A 260 47.10 -33.71 -10.25
N GLN A 261 47.24 -32.60 -9.52
CA GLN A 261 48.56 -32.05 -9.18
C GLN A 261 49.35 -33.03 -8.31
N PHE A 262 48.71 -33.65 -7.31
CA PHE A 262 49.33 -34.68 -6.48
C PHE A 262 49.81 -35.89 -7.30
N LEU A 263 48.99 -36.39 -8.23
CA LEU A 263 49.37 -37.48 -9.13
C LEU A 263 50.54 -37.09 -10.05
N ARG A 264 50.54 -35.87 -10.59
CA ARG A 264 51.61 -35.35 -11.46
C ARG A 264 52.94 -35.21 -10.70
N VAL A 265 52.92 -34.61 -9.51
CA VAL A 265 54.13 -34.43 -8.68
C VAL A 265 54.66 -35.78 -8.20
N GLY A 266 53.78 -36.72 -7.87
CA GLY A 266 54.15 -38.08 -7.49
C GLY A 266 54.56 -38.99 -8.65
N ASN A 267 54.40 -38.54 -9.91
CA ASN A 267 54.57 -39.34 -11.12
C ASN A 267 53.75 -40.65 -11.10
N ILE A 268 52.52 -40.59 -10.57
CA ILE A 268 51.61 -41.75 -10.40
C ILE A 268 50.55 -41.72 -11.50
N SER A 269 50.45 -42.79 -12.29
CA SER A 269 49.38 -42.95 -13.30
C SER A 269 48.17 -43.65 -12.71
N ALA A 270 47.03 -42.96 -12.61
CA ALA A 270 45.76 -43.52 -12.16
C ALA A 270 44.73 -43.52 -13.29
N THR A 271 44.92 -44.40 -14.28
CA THR A 271 44.06 -44.48 -15.48
C THR A 271 42.81 -45.33 -15.28
N ASN A 272 42.84 -46.27 -14.32
CA ASN A 272 41.72 -47.15 -14.03
C ASN A 272 40.94 -46.66 -12.82
N LYS A 273 39.62 -46.94 -12.82
CA LYS A 273 38.70 -46.65 -11.71
C LYS A 273 39.19 -47.12 -10.34
N SER A 274 39.63 -48.37 -10.24
CA SER A 274 40.12 -48.97 -8.98
C SER A 274 41.34 -48.25 -8.44
N ASP A 275 42.29 -47.93 -9.33
CA ASP A 275 43.56 -47.31 -8.98
C ASP A 275 43.31 -45.86 -8.57
N PHE A 276 42.47 -45.15 -9.33
CA PHE A 276 42.04 -43.80 -9.01
C PHE A 276 41.41 -43.68 -7.63
N ILE A 277 40.43 -44.54 -7.31
CA ILE A 277 39.67 -44.46 -6.06
C ILE A 277 40.51 -44.96 -4.88
N SER A 278 41.32 -46.01 -5.07
CA SER A 278 42.21 -46.51 -4.02
C SER A 278 43.24 -45.46 -3.64
N ILE A 279 43.97 -44.86 -4.60
CA ILE A 279 44.97 -43.81 -4.32
C ILE A 279 44.30 -42.59 -3.68
N LEU A 280 43.10 -42.21 -4.13
CA LEU A 280 42.33 -41.11 -3.56
C LEU A 280 42.03 -41.36 -2.07
N GLN A 281 41.48 -42.53 -1.72
CA GLN A 281 41.08 -42.87 -0.36
C GLN A 281 42.27 -43.22 0.56
N SER A 282 43.26 -43.98 0.05
CA SER A 282 44.35 -44.53 0.85
C SER A 282 45.51 -43.58 1.02
N SER A 283 45.73 -42.69 0.06
CA SER A 283 46.94 -41.86 -0.02
C SER A 283 46.62 -40.38 0.03
N PHE A 284 45.82 -39.85 -0.91
CA PHE A 284 45.53 -38.42 -0.98
C PHE A 284 44.75 -37.92 0.25
N LEU A 285 43.57 -38.50 0.52
CA LEU A 285 42.69 -38.06 1.61
C LEU A 285 43.24 -38.37 3.03
N LYS A 286 44.29 -39.18 3.14
CA LYS A 286 44.97 -39.43 4.43
C LYS A 286 46.06 -38.42 4.75
N LYS A 287 46.55 -37.66 3.76
CA LYS A 287 47.52 -36.60 4.02
C LYS A 287 46.83 -35.45 4.75
N PRO A 288 47.47 -34.86 5.79
CA PRO A 288 46.87 -33.79 6.58
C PRO A 288 46.52 -32.55 5.72
N GLU A 289 47.31 -32.27 4.68
CA GLU A 289 47.09 -31.18 3.74
C GLU A 289 45.76 -31.29 2.98
N PHE A 290 45.34 -32.50 2.61
CA PHE A 290 44.16 -32.74 1.76
C PHE A 290 42.95 -33.30 2.51
N GLN A 291 43.06 -33.48 3.82
CA GLN A 291 42.02 -34.11 4.64
C GLN A 291 40.69 -33.32 4.61
N HIS A 292 40.74 -32.01 4.40
CA HIS A 292 39.56 -31.14 4.32
C HIS A 292 38.63 -31.51 3.15
N PHE A 293 39.16 -32.08 2.06
CA PHE A 293 38.37 -32.55 0.91
C PHE A 293 37.56 -33.82 1.17
N LYS A 294 37.78 -34.49 2.31
CA LYS A 294 37.01 -35.70 2.65
C LYS A 294 35.51 -35.44 2.70
N ASN A 295 35.10 -34.23 3.11
CA ASN A 295 33.70 -33.83 3.16
C ASN A 295 33.16 -33.34 1.80
N ASP A 296 34.01 -33.24 0.79
CA ASP A 296 33.65 -32.76 -0.54
C ASP A 296 33.32 -33.92 -1.51
N ILE A 297 33.52 -35.16 -1.09
CA ILE A 297 33.36 -36.37 -1.91
C ILE A 297 32.49 -37.37 -1.16
N ILE A 298 31.40 -37.81 -1.79
CA ILE A 298 30.53 -38.86 -1.26
C ILE A 298 30.82 -40.16 -2.01
N PHE A 299 31.31 -41.15 -1.27
CA PHE A 299 31.54 -42.50 -1.77
C PHE A 299 30.31 -43.39 -1.56
N SER A 300 30.23 -44.46 -2.35
CA SER A 300 29.21 -45.50 -2.18
C SER A 300 29.28 -46.17 -0.81
N LYS A 301 28.14 -46.68 -0.34
CA LYS A 301 28.05 -47.39 0.95
C LYS A 301 28.88 -48.67 0.90
N ALA A 302 29.41 -49.07 2.06
CA ALA A 302 30.19 -50.29 2.21
C ALA A 302 29.34 -51.52 1.80
N GLY A 303 29.65 -52.10 0.65
CA GLY A 303 28.93 -53.24 0.06
C GLY A 303 28.65 -53.12 -1.44
N ASP A 304 28.56 -51.88 -1.96
CA ASP A 304 28.42 -51.59 -3.38
C ASP A 304 29.78 -51.37 -4.06
N GLU A 305 29.82 -51.33 -5.40
CA GLU A 305 31.01 -50.90 -6.13
C GLU A 305 31.50 -49.56 -5.59
N ASN A 306 32.80 -49.50 -5.28
CA ASN A 306 33.45 -48.34 -4.67
C ASN A 306 33.43 -47.18 -5.70
N ASN A 307 32.36 -46.38 -5.68
CA ASN A 307 32.04 -45.33 -6.65
C ASN A 307 31.95 -43.98 -5.97
N ILE A 308 32.22 -42.90 -6.73
CA ILE A 308 31.94 -41.54 -6.30
C ILE A 308 30.49 -41.22 -6.72
N ILE A 309 29.60 -41.09 -5.75
CA ILE A 309 28.17 -40.82 -6.00
C ILE A 309 27.97 -39.35 -6.34
N ALA A 310 28.58 -38.48 -5.54
CA ALA A 310 28.47 -37.05 -5.68
C ALA A 310 29.77 -36.40 -5.24
N SER A 311 30.07 -35.24 -5.79
CA SER A 311 31.16 -34.41 -5.31
C SER A 311 30.80 -32.95 -5.40
N ARG A 312 31.53 -32.11 -4.68
CA ARG A 312 31.40 -30.66 -4.80
C ARG A 312 32.74 -30.00 -5.07
N LEU A 313 32.70 -28.90 -5.78
CA LEU A 313 33.81 -27.97 -5.93
C LEU A 313 33.38 -26.55 -5.62
N TYR A 314 34.28 -25.78 -5.03
CA TYR A 314 34.03 -24.39 -4.68
C TYR A 314 34.68 -23.48 -5.71
N LEU A 315 33.89 -22.61 -6.32
CA LEU A 315 34.32 -21.64 -7.31
C LEU A 315 34.05 -20.24 -6.78
N VAL A 316 35.01 -19.34 -6.97
CA VAL A 316 34.89 -17.93 -6.62
C VAL A 316 35.12 -17.11 -7.89
N ALA A 317 34.10 -16.36 -8.30
CA ALA A 317 34.22 -15.44 -9.42
C ALA A 317 34.88 -14.14 -8.94
N ARG A 318 35.71 -13.55 -9.80
CA ARG A 318 36.18 -12.18 -9.58
C ARG A 318 35.10 -11.22 -10.07
N THR A 319 34.63 -10.36 -9.19
CA THR A 319 33.57 -9.37 -9.47
C THR A 319 34.18 -7.97 -9.61
N SER A 320 33.49 -7.09 -10.34
CA SER A 320 33.80 -5.66 -10.36
C SER A 320 33.05 -4.93 -9.23
N GLU A 321 33.12 -3.59 -9.17
CA GLU A 321 32.61 -2.77 -8.06
C GLU A 321 31.10 -2.96 -7.75
N ASN A 322 30.30 -3.56 -8.63
CA ASN A 322 28.85 -3.81 -8.46
C ASN A 322 28.50 -5.28 -8.12
N THR A 323 28.95 -5.75 -6.96
CA THR A 323 28.88 -7.15 -6.51
C THR A 323 27.52 -7.82 -6.53
N GLN A 324 26.48 -7.15 -6.04
CA GLN A 324 25.21 -7.84 -5.79
C GLN A 324 24.46 -8.12 -7.09
N ARG A 325 24.42 -7.15 -8.00
CA ARG A 325 23.79 -7.31 -9.32
C ARG A 325 24.57 -8.29 -10.18
N GLU A 326 25.90 -8.18 -10.20
CA GLU A 326 26.76 -9.13 -10.92
C GLU A 326 26.62 -10.56 -10.40
N ALA A 327 26.48 -10.74 -9.08
CA ALA A 327 26.28 -12.07 -8.51
C ALA A 327 24.89 -12.66 -8.84
N VAL A 328 23.83 -11.84 -8.94
CA VAL A 328 22.52 -12.28 -9.45
C VAL A 328 22.63 -12.66 -10.93
N GLU A 329 23.23 -11.80 -11.76
CA GLU A 329 23.41 -12.06 -13.20
C GLU A 329 24.27 -13.31 -13.46
N LEU A 330 25.30 -13.53 -12.64
CA LEU A 330 26.10 -14.75 -12.67
C LEU A 330 25.26 -15.99 -12.36
N LEU A 331 24.40 -15.93 -11.33
CA LEU A 331 23.50 -17.02 -10.97
C LEU A 331 22.50 -17.33 -12.10
N GLU A 332 21.92 -16.29 -12.70
CA GLU A 332 20.99 -16.43 -13.83
C GLU A 332 21.66 -17.06 -15.06
N LYS A 333 22.95 -16.76 -15.29
CA LYS A 333 23.74 -17.39 -16.37
C LYS A 333 24.14 -18.83 -16.05
N LEU A 334 24.47 -19.14 -14.79
CA LEU A 334 24.94 -20.47 -14.39
C LEU A 334 23.82 -21.52 -14.33
N ARG A 335 22.59 -21.12 -13.99
CA ARG A 335 21.42 -22.03 -13.96
C ARG A 335 21.15 -22.80 -15.27
N PRO A 336 21.01 -22.14 -16.44
CA PRO A 336 20.77 -22.86 -17.68
C PRO A 336 21.97 -23.73 -18.06
N LEU A 337 23.20 -23.28 -17.78
CA LEU A 337 24.41 -24.06 -18.02
C LEU A 337 24.45 -25.36 -17.22
N SER A 338 23.90 -25.35 -16.00
CA SER A 338 23.83 -26.51 -15.12
C SER A 338 22.95 -27.66 -15.67
N LEU A 339 22.08 -27.35 -16.64
CA LEU A 339 21.17 -28.31 -17.28
C LEU A 339 21.64 -28.74 -18.68
N ILE A 340 22.43 -27.91 -19.36
CA ILE A 340 22.78 -28.08 -20.78
C ILE A 340 24.16 -28.75 -20.95
N GLN A 341 25.08 -28.59 -19.99
CA GLN A 341 26.41 -29.18 -20.09
C GLN A 341 26.41 -30.71 -19.92
N SER A 342 27.48 -31.35 -20.43
CA SER A 342 27.75 -32.78 -20.26
C SER A 342 27.78 -33.19 -18.78
N ILE A 343 28.24 -32.29 -17.91
CA ILE A 343 28.26 -32.45 -16.47
C ILE A 343 27.04 -31.74 -15.87
N LYS A 344 26.16 -32.51 -15.24
CA LYS A 344 25.03 -31.95 -14.50
C LYS A 344 25.44 -31.56 -13.09
N PHE A 345 25.13 -30.32 -12.72
CA PHE A 345 25.45 -29.78 -11.40
C PHE A 345 24.35 -28.86 -10.89
N ILE A 346 24.38 -28.61 -9.58
CA ILE A 346 23.58 -27.60 -8.91
C ILE A 346 24.52 -26.53 -8.37
N VAL A 347 24.21 -25.27 -8.61
CA VAL A 347 24.97 -24.14 -8.09
C VAL A 347 24.29 -23.62 -6.84
N PHE A 348 25.00 -23.56 -5.72
CA PHE A 348 24.42 -23.16 -4.44
C PHE A 348 25.39 -22.36 -3.56
N ASN A 349 24.85 -21.30 -2.95
CA ASN A 349 25.43 -20.54 -1.86
C ASN A 349 24.28 -20.14 -0.92
N PRO A 350 24.47 -20.14 0.42
CA PRO A 350 23.42 -19.73 1.37
C PRO A 350 22.81 -18.34 1.09
N THR A 351 23.61 -17.42 0.55
CA THR A 351 23.18 -16.06 0.17
C THR A 351 22.20 -16.08 -1.00
N PHE A 352 22.23 -17.10 -1.86
CA PHE A 352 21.34 -17.19 -3.03
C PHE A 352 19.87 -17.32 -2.66
N VAL A 353 19.56 -17.94 -1.52
CA VAL A 353 18.18 -18.00 -1.01
C VAL A 353 17.60 -16.60 -0.82
N PHE A 354 18.41 -15.68 -0.29
CA PHE A 354 18.03 -14.28 -0.15
C PHE A 354 17.98 -13.60 -1.52
N MET A 355 19.02 -13.77 -2.35
CA MET A 355 19.11 -13.11 -3.66
C MET A 355 17.99 -13.50 -4.62
N ASP A 356 17.58 -14.78 -4.66
CA ASP A 356 16.44 -15.25 -5.45
C ASP A 356 15.12 -14.65 -4.98
N HIS A 357 14.98 -14.49 -3.67
CA HIS A 357 13.82 -13.82 -3.09
C HIS A 357 13.74 -12.37 -3.56
N TYR A 358 14.87 -11.65 -3.67
CA TYR A 358 14.93 -10.27 -4.15
C TYR A 358 14.84 -10.15 -5.68
N GLY A 359 15.45 -11.05 -6.44
CA GLY A 359 15.40 -11.04 -7.91
C GLY A 359 13.97 -11.23 -8.45
N LEU A 360 13.14 -11.98 -7.73
CA LEU A 360 11.72 -12.15 -8.03
C LEU A 360 10.81 -11.09 -7.35
N SER A 361 11.36 -10.27 -6.45
CA SER A 361 10.63 -9.32 -5.61
C SER A 361 10.17 -8.05 -6.32
N VAL A 362 10.70 -7.71 -7.50
CA VAL A 362 10.32 -6.45 -8.18
C VAL A 362 9.29 -6.72 -9.27
N THR A 363 9.55 -7.68 -10.17
CA THR A 363 8.68 -7.94 -11.31
C THR A 363 7.29 -8.43 -10.91
N MET A 364 7.20 -9.34 -9.93
CA MET A 364 5.93 -9.94 -9.53
C MET A 364 5.03 -8.96 -8.77
N PRO A 365 5.52 -8.20 -7.76
CA PRO A 365 4.69 -7.20 -7.09
C PRO A 365 4.32 -6.00 -7.97
N VAL A 366 5.17 -5.59 -8.93
CA VAL A 366 4.79 -4.57 -9.93
C VAL A 366 3.68 -5.09 -10.84
N LEU A 367 3.76 -6.35 -11.30
CA LEU A 367 2.68 -6.96 -12.07
C LEU A 367 1.41 -7.09 -11.23
N ILE A 368 1.49 -7.53 -9.98
CA ILE A 368 0.32 -7.68 -9.08
C ILE A 368 -0.28 -6.32 -8.72
N SER A 369 0.55 -5.30 -8.47
CA SER A 369 0.10 -3.92 -8.28
C SER A 369 -0.55 -3.39 -9.56
N GLY A 370 0.05 -3.62 -10.73
CA GLY A 370 -0.53 -3.23 -12.03
C GLY A 370 -1.87 -3.92 -12.31
N PHE A 371 -1.98 -5.23 -12.03
CA PHE A 371 -3.24 -5.98 -12.12
C PHE A 371 -4.25 -5.55 -11.05
N GLY A 372 -3.81 -5.21 -9.84
CA GLY A 372 -4.64 -4.69 -8.75
C GLY A 372 -5.19 -3.31 -9.06
N ILE A 373 -4.36 -2.42 -9.58
CA ILE A 373 -4.73 -1.10 -10.10
C ILE A 373 -5.73 -1.28 -11.24
N LEU A 374 -5.44 -2.14 -12.22
CA LEU A 374 -6.35 -2.42 -13.34
C LEU A 374 -7.69 -2.98 -12.87
N LEU A 375 -7.69 -3.91 -11.92
CA LEU A 375 -8.90 -4.50 -11.38
C LEU A 375 -9.70 -3.48 -10.57
N VAL A 376 -9.06 -2.69 -9.71
CA VAL A 376 -9.70 -1.62 -8.95
C VAL A 376 -10.26 -0.56 -9.90
N LEU A 377 -9.53 -0.18 -10.96
CA LEU A 377 -10.02 0.69 -12.03
C LEU A 377 -11.27 0.13 -12.70
N ILE A 378 -11.25 -1.15 -13.07
CA ILE A 378 -12.39 -1.85 -13.69
C ILE A 378 -13.57 -1.92 -12.72
N LEU A 379 -13.32 -2.21 -11.45
CA LEU A 379 -14.37 -2.27 -10.42
C LEU A 379 -14.97 -0.89 -10.15
N THR A 380 -14.16 0.17 -10.08
CA THR A 380 -14.65 1.55 -9.99
C THR A 380 -15.46 1.95 -11.22
N PHE A 381 -15.12 1.45 -12.42
CA PHE A 381 -15.92 1.65 -13.63
C PHE A 381 -17.33 1.04 -13.52
N PHE A 382 -17.47 -0.11 -12.87
CA PHE A 382 -18.78 -0.73 -12.63
C PHE A 382 -19.53 -0.13 -11.43
N LEU A 383 -18.83 0.39 -10.43
CA LEU A 383 -19.43 1.00 -9.24
C LEU A 383 -19.89 2.46 -9.45
N VAL A 384 -19.24 3.21 -10.33
CA VAL A 384 -19.58 4.63 -10.56
C VAL A 384 -20.61 4.75 -11.68
N ILE A 385 -21.83 5.12 -11.30
CA ILE A 385 -23.03 5.26 -12.15
C ILE A 385 -22.83 6.20 -13.38
N HIS A 386 -21.79 7.05 -13.39
CA HIS A 386 -21.56 8.05 -14.45
C HIS A 386 -20.14 8.01 -15.07
N PRO A 387 -20.00 7.87 -16.41
CA PRO A 387 -18.71 7.67 -17.07
C PRO A 387 -17.73 8.85 -16.89
N LEU A 388 -18.21 10.09 -16.86
CA LEU A 388 -17.36 11.26 -16.60
C LEU A 388 -16.78 11.27 -15.18
N GLY A 389 -17.57 10.89 -14.17
CA GLY A 389 -17.10 10.85 -12.78
C GLY A 389 -15.99 9.81 -12.62
N ASN A 390 -16.19 8.64 -13.25
CA ASN A 390 -15.19 7.58 -13.25
C ASN A 390 -13.90 7.98 -13.97
N PHE A 391 -13.99 8.66 -15.12
CA PHE A 391 -12.80 9.16 -15.82
C PHE A 391 -11.94 10.07 -14.93
N TRP A 392 -12.57 11.02 -14.24
CA TRP A 392 -11.87 11.94 -13.34
C TRP A 392 -11.36 11.24 -12.08
N LEU A 393 -12.09 10.24 -11.58
CA LEU A 393 -11.64 9.43 -10.44
C LEU A 393 -10.35 8.70 -10.81
N ILE A 394 -10.36 7.99 -11.93
CA ILE A 394 -9.19 7.28 -12.48
C ILE A 394 -8.02 8.25 -12.64
N LEU A 395 -8.22 9.38 -13.31
CA LEU A 395 -7.15 10.34 -13.55
C LEU A 395 -6.55 10.87 -12.24
N SER A 396 -7.40 11.17 -11.25
CA SER A 396 -6.95 11.71 -9.95
C SER A 396 -6.19 10.67 -9.15
N VAL A 397 -6.71 9.44 -9.07
CA VAL A 397 -6.11 8.33 -8.34
C VAL A 397 -4.77 7.94 -8.98
N THR A 398 -4.71 7.81 -10.30
CA THR A 398 -3.45 7.55 -11.02
C THR A 398 -2.44 8.68 -10.81
N SER A 399 -2.88 9.94 -10.79
CA SER A 399 -1.98 11.06 -10.53
C SER A 399 -1.46 11.09 -9.09
N ILE A 400 -2.27 10.68 -8.10
CA ILE A 400 -1.82 10.49 -6.71
C ILE A 400 -0.81 9.35 -6.63
N GLU A 401 -1.11 8.18 -7.22
CA GLU A 401 -0.21 7.02 -7.26
C GLU A 401 1.16 7.36 -7.87
N LEU A 402 1.16 7.99 -9.05
CA LEU A 402 2.40 8.39 -9.72
C LEU A 402 3.18 9.43 -8.92
N GLY A 403 2.51 10.33 -8.21
CA GLY A 403 3.21 11.31 -7.38
C GLY A 403 3.71 10.76 -6.06
N VAL A 404 3.00 9.82 -5.43
CA VAL A 404 3.54 9.11 -4.28
C VAL A 404 4.76 8.28 -4.69
N LEU A 405 4.65 7.50 -5.77
CA LEU A 405 5.77 6.73 -6.33
C LEU A 405 6.96 7.62 -6.69
N GLY A 406 6.75 8.70 -7.45
CA GLY A 406 7.81 9.59 -7.89
C GLY A 406 8.43 10.43 -6.76
N LEU A 407 7.63 10.93 -5.82
CA LEU A 407 8.17 11.67 -4.67
C LEU A 407 8.87 10.74 -3.68
N MET A 408 8.45 9.47 -3.56
CA MET A 408 9.14 8.47 -2.76
C MET A 408 10.57 8.24 -3.28
N THR A 409 10.75 8.07 -4.59
CA THR A 409 12.09 7.88 -5.17
C THR A 409 12.96 9.12 -5.01
N LEU A 410 12.41 10.32 -5.23
CA LEU A 410 13.12 11.58 -4.99
C LEU A 410 13.45 11.82 -3.51
N TRP A 411 12.67 11.23 -2.60
CA TRP A 411 12.94 11.24 -1.16
C TRP A 411 13.82 10.07 -0.70
N ASN A 412 14.53 9.45 -1.64
CA ASN A 412 15.47 8.36 -1.44
C ASN A 412 14.85 7.20 -0.66
N VAL A 413 13.64 6.80 -1.05
CA VAL A 413 12.96 5.61 -0.57
C VAL A 413 13.10 4.51 -1.60
N ASP A 414 13.66 3.38 -1.17
CA ASP A 414 13.83 2.21 -2.02
C ASP A 414 12.49 1.52 -2.32
N MET A 415 12.38 0.96 -3.52
CA MET A 415 11.26 0.12 -3.92
C MET A 415 11.41 -1.28 -3.32
N ASP A 416 10.93 -1.43 -2.09
CA ASP A 416 10.85 -2.69 -1.36
C ASP A 416 9.40 -3.18 -1.20
N CYS A 417 9.24 -4.34 -0.55
CA CYS A 417 7.91 -4.93 -0.30
C CYS A 417 6.97 -4.02 0.49
N ILE A 418 7.52 -3.16 1.36
CA ILE A 418 6.76 -2.31 2.27
C ILE A 418 6.28 -1.07 1.54
N SER A 419 7.15 -0.46 0.74
CA SER A 419 6.82 0.59 -0.23
C SER A 419 5.70 0.13 -1.16
N ILE A 420 5.76 -1.09 -1.70
CA ILE A 420 4.69 -1.65 -2.55
C ILE A 420 3.36 -1.79 -1.78
N LEU A 421 3.39 -2.32 -0.56
CA LEU A 421 2.19 -2.40 0.29
C LEU A 421 1.61 -1.01 0.62
N CYS A 422 2.46 0.01 0.78
CA CYS A 422 2.02 1.39 0.96
C CYS A 422 1.38 1.97 -0.31
N LEU A 423 1.87 1.63 -1.50
CA LEU A 423 1.24 2.02 -2.76
C LEU A 423 -0.14 1.36 -2.91
N ILE A 424 -0.27 0.05 -2.63
CA ILE A 424 -1.58 -0.62 -2.63
C ILE A 424 -2.57 0.05 -1.66
N TYR A 425 -2.09 0.47 -0.49
CA TYR A 425 -2.90 1.24 0.45
C TYR A 425 -3.27 2.63 -0.10
N THR A 426 -2.31 3.34 -0.68
CA THR A 426 -2.48 4.69 -1.25
C THR A 426 -3.58 4.71 -2.31
N LEU A 427 -3.65 3.67 -3.16
CA LEU A 427 -4.68 3.53 -4.18
C LEU A 427 -6.08 3.61 -3.58
N ASN A 428 -6.30 2.82 -2.52
CA ASN A 428 -7.60 2.75 -1.86
C ASN A 428 -7.87 4.01 -1.03
N PHE A 429 -6.85 4.55 -0.35
CA PHE A 429 -6.93 5.79 0.41
C PHE A 429 -7.24 7.01 -0.48
N ALA A 430 -6.73 7.03 -1.70
CA ALA A 430 -7.07 8.05 -2.70
C ALA A 430 -8.53 7.92 -3.16
N ILE A 431 -9.00 6.71 -3.45
CA ILE A 431 -10.40 6.45 -3.84
C ILE A 431 -11.36 6.88 -2.73
N ASP A 432 -11.01 6.58 -1.46
CA ASP A 432 -11.81 6.93 -0.28
C ASP A 432 -12.19 8.40 -0.21
N HIS A 433 -11.27 9.27 -0.62
CA HIS A 433 -11.42 10.71 -0.50
C HIS A 433 -11.85 11.37 -1.82
N CYS A 434 -11.34 10.92 -2.97
CA CYS A 434 -11.71 11.50 -4.26
C CYS A 434 -13.12 11.08 -4.73
N ALA A 435 -13.56 9.85 -4.46
CA ALA A 435 -14.81 9.34 -5.02
C ALA A 435 -16.07 10.07 -4.48
N PRO A 436 -16.23 10.32 -3.16
CA PRO A 436 -17.39 11.07 -2.65
C PRO A 436 -17.45 12.50 -3.23
N LEU A 437 -16.31 13.19 -3.30
CA LEU A 437 -16.19 14.53 -3.89
C LEU A 437 -16.68 14.56 -5.34
N LEU A 438 -16.24 13.60 -6.16
CA LEU A 438 -16.62 13.48 -7.56
C LEU A 438 -18.08 13.09 -7.75
N TYR A 439 -18.57 12.16 -6.93
CA TYR A 439 -19.96 11.69 -6.99
C TYR A 439 -20.94 12.83 -6.74
N THR A 440 -20.74 13.57 -5.64
CA THR A 440 -21.57 14.72 -5.27
C THR A 440 -21.47 15.83 -6.32
N PHE A 441 -20.28 16.08 -6.88
CA PHE A 441 -20.11 17.03 -7.99
C PHE A 441 -20.90 16.63 -9.26
N VAL A 442 -20.85 15.36 -9.65
CA VAL A 442 -21.52 14.85 -10.86
C VAL A 442 -23.04 14.82 -10.70
N LEU A 443 -23.52 14.54 -9.48
CA LEU A 443 -24.95 14.51 -9.17
C LEU A 443 -25.55 15.86 -8.82
N ALA A 444 -24.72 16.87 -8.54
CA ALA A 444 -25.16 18.22 -8.22
C ALA A 444 -26.05 18.78 -9.34
N THR A 445 -27.18 19.35 -8.94
CA THR A 445 -28.19 19.92 -9.86
C THR A 445 -28.02 21.43 -10.07
N GLU A 446 -26.94 22.01 -9.54
CA GLU A 446 -26.72 23.45 -9.60
C GLU A 446 -26.38 23.95 -11.00
N HIS A 447 -26.71 25.21 -11.28
CA HIS A 447 -26.50 25.82 -12.58
C HIS A 447 -25.03 26.16 -12.88
N THR A 448 -24.22 26.42 -11.86
CA THR A 448 -22.81 26.82 -12.01
C THR A 448 -21.85 25.77 -11.46
N ARG A 449 -20.76 25.54 -12.19
CA ARG A 449 -19.69 24.58 -11.83
C ARG A 449 -19.08 24.88 -10.46
N THR A 450 -18.84 26.17 -10.23
CA THR A 450 -18.33 26.69 -8.97
C THR A 450 -19.23 26.28 -7.82
N GLN A 451 -20.56 26.41 -7.97
CA GLN A 451 -21.49 26.02 -6.91
C GLN A 451 -21.52 24.50 -6.69
N CYS A 452 -21.47 23.68 -7.75
CA CYS A 452 -21.38 22.22 -7.60
C CYS A 452 -20.16 21.81 -6.76
N ILE A 453 -19.00 22.46 -6.99
CA ILE A 453 -17.77 22.19 -6.26
C ILE A 453 -17.87 22.66 -4.81
N LYS A 454 -18.42 23.87 -4.58
CA LYS A 454 -18.64 24.40 -3.24
C LYS A 454 -19.52 23.47 -2.41
N ASN A 455 -20.61 22.97 -3.00
CA ASN A 455 -21.50 22.01 -2.34
C ASN A 455 -20.77 20.70 -2.01
N SER A 456 -20.01 20.15 -2.95
CA SER A 456 -19.26 18.91 -2.74
C SER A 456 -18.20 19.04 -1.62
N LEU A 457 -17.44 20.15 -1.60
CA LEU A 457 -16.48 20.43 -0.54
C LEU A 457 -17.14 20.69 0.82
N GLN A 458 -18.32 21.32 0.85
CA GLN A 458 -19.09 21.49 2.09
C GLN A 458 -19.64 20.17 2.63
N GLU A 459 -19.97 19.24 1.75
CA GLU A 459 -20.59 17.97 2.14
C GLU A 459 -19.56 16.99 2.73
N HIS A 460 -18.41 16.85 2.06
CA HIS A 460 -17.40 15.85 2.43
C HIS A 460 -16.10 16.44 2.98
N GLY A 461 -15.81 17.72 2.73
CA GLY A 461 -14.50 18.31 3.05
C GLY A 461 -14.15 18.29 4.54
N THR A 462 -15.13 18.52 5.42
CA THR A 462 -14.89 18.45 6.88
C THR A 462 -14.46 17.04 7.31
N ALA A 463 -15.16 16.00 6.84
CA ALA A 463 -14.83 14.61 7.16
C ALA A 463 -13.44 14.22 6.62
N ILE A 464 -13.12 14.64 5.38
CA ILE A 464 -11.81 14.35 4.76
C ILE A 464 -10.68 15.03 5.55
N LEU A 465 -10.81 16.32 5.90
CA LEU A 465 -9.78 17.03 6.68
C LEU A 465 -9.56 16.38 8.04
N GLN A 466 -10.63 16.01 8.73
CA GLN A 466 -10.54 15.34 10.03
C GLN A 466 -9.86 13.98 9.90
N ASN A 467 -10.24 13.19 8.89
CA ASN A 467 -9.64 11.87 8.68
C ASN A 467 -8.15 11.96 8.37
N VAL A 468 -7.77 12.76 7.36
CA VAL A 468 -6.37 12.80 6.96
C VAL A 468 -5.50 13.47 8.02
N SER A 469 -5.99 14.50 8.71
CA SER A 469 -5.24 15.13 9.81
C SER A 469 -5.02 14.13 10.96
N SER A 470 -6.06 13.38 11.35
CA SER A 470 -5.94 12.34 12.37
C SER A 470 -4.97 11.24 11.94
N PHE A 471 -5.02 10.83 10.67
CA PHE A 471 -4.10 9.85 10.10
C PHE A 471 -2.64 10.35 10.18
N LEU A 472 -2.37 11.57 9.72
CA LEU A 472 -1.02 12.17 9.74
C LEU A 472 -0.48 12.35 11.16
N ILE A 473 -1.32 12.81 12.11
CA ILE A 473 -0.93 12.90 13.53
C ILE A 473 -0.63 11.50 14.09
N GLY A 474 -1.43 10.50 13.70
CA GLY A 474 -1.22 9.11 14.07
C GLY A 474 0.09 8.51 13.56
N LEU A 475 0.74 9.11 12.56
CA LEU A 475 2.05 8.68 12.06
C LEU A 475 3.23 9.21 12.90
N VAL A 476 3.03 10.25 13.71
CA VAL A 476 4.11 10.90 14.49
C VAL A 476 4.90 9.92 15.37
N PRO A 477 4.29 8.92 16.04
CA PRO A 477 5.05 7.92 16.80
C PRO A 477 6.11 7.16 15.98
N LEU A 478 5.93 7.01 14.67
CA LEU A 478 6.88 6.32 13.79
C LEU A 478 8.22 7.05 13.68
N LEU A 479 8.24 8.38 13.88
CA LEU A 479 9.47 9.18 13.84
C LEU A 479 10.44 8.86 14.99
N PHE A 480 9.92 8.30 16.09
CA PHE A 480 10.71 8.01 17.29
C PHE A 480 11.25 6.58 17.33
N VAL A 481 10.92 5.75 16.35
CA VAL A 481 11.40 4.36 16.27
C VAL A 481 12.70 4.34 15.44
N PRO A 482 13.85 3.94 16.02
CA PRO A 482 15.13 3.90 15.32
C PRO A 482 15.19 2.68 14.39
N SER A 483 14.50 2.77 13.26
CA SER A 483 14.45 1.71 12.24
C SER A 483 14.25 2.32 10.85
N ASN A 484 15.15 2.00 9.92
CA ASN A 484 15.05 2.43 8.51
C ASN A 484 13.69 2.06 7.90
N LEU A 485 13.22 0.85 8.18
CA LEU A 485 11.92 0.34 7.75
C LEU A 485 10.77 1.20 8.26
N THR A 486 10.83 1.63 9.52
CA THR A 486 9.78 2.45 10.13
C THR A 486 9.80 3.88 9.58
N PHE A 487 10.99 4.40 9.28
CA PHE A 487 11.16 5.70 8.63
C PHE A 487 10.68 5.68 7.17
N THR A 488 10.95 4.61 6.43
CA THR A 488 10.38 4.37 5.09
C THR A 488 8.86 4.36 5.16
N LEU A 489 8.27 3.58 6.08
CA LEU A 489 6.83 3.55 6.28
C LEU A 489 6.24 4.94 6.56
N PHE A 490 6.89 5.71 7.44
CA PHE A 490 6.48 7.09 7.74
C PHE A 490 6.47 7.97 6.48
N LYS A 491 7.56 7.97 5.70
CA LYS A 491 7.66 8.77 4.45
C LYS A 491 6.57 8.39 3.45
N CYS A 492 6.36 7.09 3.21
CA CYS A 492 5.36 6.61 2.26
C CYS A 492 3.95 7.06 2.65
N LEU A 493 3.57 6.87 3.92
CA LEU A 493 2.24 7.22 4.41
C LEU A 493 2.03 8.73 4.53
N LEU A 494 3.07 9.49 4.87
CA LEU A 494 3.05 10.95 4.85
C LEU A 494 2.80 11.48 3.44
N LEU A 495 3.51 10.94 2.44
CA LEU A 495 3.32 11.29 1.04
C LEU A 495 1.91 10.92 0.57
N ALA A 496 1.43 9.71 0.91
CA ALA A 496 0.07 9.28 0.58
C ALA A 496 -0.99 10.26 1.10
N GLY A 497 -0.95 10.58 2.40
CA GLY A 497 -1.88 11.53 3.01
C GLY A 497 -1.79 12.95 2.40
N SER A 498 -0.56 13.43 2.20
CA SER A 498 -0.31 14.80 1.69
C SER A 498 -0.73 14.95 0.23
N CYS A 499 -0.40 13.98 -0.63
CA CYS A 499 -0.79 13.97 -2.04
C CYS A 499 -2.32 13.86 -2.17
N THR A 500 -2.98 12.99 -1.39
CA THR A 500 -4.44 12.89 -1.40
C THR A 500 -5.12 14.19 -0.95
N LEU A 501 -4.62 14.86 0.09
CA LEU A 501 -5.13 16.18 0.51
C LEU A 501 -4.95 17.24 -0.58
N LEU A 502 -3.74 17.32 -1.16
CA LEU A 502 -3.44 18.25 -2.26
C LEU A 502 -4.41 18.04 -3.43
N HIS A 503 -4.66 16.78 -3.79
CA HIS A 503 -5.59 16.45 -4.84
C HIS A 503 -7.04 16.81 -4.49
N CYS A 504 -7.54 16.41 -3.33
CA CYS A 504 -8.95 16.60 -2.95
C CYS A 504 -9.33 18.08 -2.77
N PHE A 505 -8.43 18.90 -2.23
CA PHE A 505 -8.71 20.28 -1.89
C PHE A 505 -8.22 21.28 -2.93
N VAL A 506 -7.11 21.01 -3.62
CA VAL A 506 -6.48 21.99 -4.51
C VAL A 506 -6.67 21.61 -5.97
N ILE A 507 -6.16 20.45 -6.39
CA ILE A 507 -6.11 20.07 -7.81
C ILE A 507 -7.51 19.75 -8.33
N LEU A 508 -8.19 18.77 -7.73
CA LEU A 508 -9.47 18.26 -8.22
C LEU A 508 -10.54 19.36 -8.32
N PRO A 509 -10.75 20.23 -7.30
CA PRO A 509 -11.71 21.32 -7.40
C PRO A 509 -11.45 22.24 -8.59
N VAL A 510 -10.21 22.68 -8.82
CA VAL A 510 -9.88 23.59 -9.93
C VAL A 510 -10.05 22.90 -11.28
N PHE A 511 -9.56 21.68 -11.45
CA PHE A 511 -9.64 20.94 -12.71
C PHE A 511 -11.09 20.67 -13.12
N LEU A 512 -11.96 20.33 -12.17
CA LEU A 512 -13.39 20.15 -12.42
C LEU A 512 -14.08 21.45 -12.85
N THR A 513 -13.57 22.64 -12.50
CA THR A 513 -14.14 23.90 -13.00
C THR A 513 -13.93 24.11 -14.50
N PHE A 514 -13.01 23.42 -15.17
CA PHE A 514 -12.76 23.60 -16.60
C PHE A 514 -13.75 22.85 -17.49
N PHE A 515 -14.42 21.80 -16.98
CA PHE A 515 -15.26 20.92 -17.79
C PHE A 515 -16.77 21.10 -17.53
N PRO A 516 -17.64 20.91 -18.55
CA PRO A 516 -19.08 21.10 -18.39
C PRO A 516 -19.75 19.89 -17.68
N PRO A 517 -20.67 20.11 -16.73
CA PRO A 517 -21.50 19.04 -16.18
C PRO A 517 -22.48 18.52 -17.24
N SER A 518 -22.80 17.22 -17.18
CA SER A 518 -23.66 16.55 -18.15
C SER A 518 -25.10 17.11 -18.13
N LYS A 519 -25.43 17.98 -19.10
CA LYS A 519 -26.77 18.61 -19.23
C LYS A 519 -27.93 17.62 -19.41
N LYS A 520 -27.66 16.36 -19.80
CA LYS A 520 -28.69 15.34 -20.06
C LYS A 520 -29.40 14.87 -18.77
N HIS A 521 -28.71 14.82 -17.63
CA HIS A 521 -29.29 14.29 -16.39
C HIS A 521 -30.15 15.32 -15.63
N HIS A 522 -29.77 16.60 -15.71
CA HIS A 522 -30.54 17.70 -15.13
C HIS A 522 -31.97 17.75 -15.70
N LYS A 523 -32.17 17.46 -17.00
CA LYS A 523 -33.50 17.37 -17.62
C LYS A 523 -34.28 16.12 -17.18
N LYS A 524 -33.60 14.97 -17.01
CA LYS A 524 -34.24 13.70 -16.63
C LYS A 524 -34.67 13.68 -15.15
N LYS A 525 -33.83 14.17 -14.23
CA LYS A 525 -34.14 14.26 -12.79
C LYS A 525 -35.09 15.42 -12.45
N LYS A 526 -35.07 16.55 -13.19
CA LYS A 526 -36.09 17.60 -13.08
C LYS A 526 -37.49 17.09 -13.50
N ARG A 527 -37.56 16.18 -14.48
CA ARG A 527 -38.80 15.46 -14.81
C ARG A 527 -39.21 14.47 -13.72
N ALA A 528 -38.27 13.77 -13.08
CA ALA A 528 -38.55 12.83 -11.99
C ALA A 528 -39.03 13.54 -10.71
N LYS A 529 -38.34 14.59 -10.25
CA LYS A 529 -38.77 15.41 -9.10
C LYS A 529 -40.11 16.11 -9.33
N ARG A 530 -40.43 16.47 -10.58
CA ARG A 530 -41.75 17.00 -10.95
C ARG A 530 -42.83 15.94 -10.80
N LYS A 531 -42.58 14.70 -11.25
CA LYS A 531 -43.49 13.56 -11.06
C LYS A 531 -43.68 13.20 -9.59
N GLU A 532 -42.61 13.18 -8.80
CA GLU A 532 -42.66 12.87 -7.37
C GLU A 532 -43.43 13.96 -6.60
N ARG A 533 -43.30 15.23 -6.99
CA ARG A 533 -44.10 16.34 -6.44
C ARG A 533 -45.57 16.25 -6.85
N GLU A 534 -45.85 15.86 -8.10
CA GLU A 534 -47.20 15.59 -8.61
C GLU A 534 -47.83 14.37 -7.89
N GLU A 535 -47.05 13.33 -7.55
CA GLU A 535 -47.51 12.16 -6.78
C GLU A 535 -47.79 12.51 -5.31
N ILE A 536 -46.93 13.31 -4.67
CA ILE A 536 -47.14 13.78 -3.28
C ILE A 536 -48.36 14.69 -3.20
N GLU A 537 -48.53 15.66 -4.13
CA GLU A 537 -49.75 16.49 -4.20
C GLU A 537 -51.01 15.64 -4.41
N CYS A 538 -50.95 14.58 -5.24
CA CYS A 538 -52.08 13.67 -5.42
C CYS A 538 -52.42 12.88 -4.15
N ILE A 539 -51.42 12.45 -3.37
CA ILE A 539 -51.63 11.74 -2.10
C ILE A 539 -52.21 12.70 -1.05
N GLU A 540 -51.72 13.93 -0.97
CA GLU A 540 -52.20 14.96 -0.03
C GLU A 540 -53.66 15.37 -0.32
N ILE A 541 -54.05 15.45 -1.60
CA ILE A 541 -55.44 15.69 -2.04
C ILE A 541 -56.36 14.50 -1.73
N GLN A 542 -55.82 13.27 -1.76
CA GLN A 542 -56.58 12.06 -1.48
C GLN A 542 -56.77 11.81 0.02
N GLU A 543 -55.83 12.26 0.87
CA GLU A 543 -55.92 12.17 2.33
C GLU A 543 -56.72 13.32 2.96
N ASN A 544 -56.93 14.45 2.25
CA ASN A 544 -57.69 15.60 2.78
C ASN A 544 -58.63 16.24 1.74
N PRO A 545 -59.76 15.58 1.41
CA PRO A 545 -60.68 16.05 0.36
C PRO A 545 -61.42 17.36 0.68
N ASP A 546 -61.44 17.78 1.95
CA ASP A 546 -62.17 18.98 2.41
C ASP A 546 -61.41 20.30 2.18
N HIS A 547 -60.14 20.25 1.74
CA HIS A 547 -59.34 21.45 1.46
C HIS A 547 -59.54 22.04 0.05
N VAL A 548 -60.25 21.36 -0.84
CA VAL A 548 -60.43 21.78 -2.26
C VAL A 548 -61.76 22.51 -2.49
N THR A 549 -62.68 22.55 -1.53
CA THR A 549 -64.01 23.20 -1.66
C THR A 549 -64.12 24.59 -1.01
N ALA A 550 -63.00 25.26 -0.73
CA ALA A 550 -62.99 26.64 -0.25
C ALA A 550 -62.05 27.54 -1.09
N VAL A 551 -62.41 27.73 -2.36
CA VAL A 551 -62.08 28.95 -3.15
C VAL A 551 -63.31 29.35 -3.95
#